data_AF-A0A529MJ18-F1
#
_entry.id   AF-A0A529MJ18-F1
#
_cell.length_a   1.000
_cell.length_b   1.000
_cell.length_c   1.000
_cell.angle_alpha   90.00
_cell.angle_beta   90.00
_cell.angle_gamma   90.00
#
_symmetry.space_group_name_H-M   'P 1'
#
loop_
_entity.id
_entity.type
_entity.pdbx_description
1 polymer ?
#
loop_
_entity_poly.entity_id
_entity_poly.type
_entity_poly.pdbx_seq_one_letter_code
_entity_poly.pdbx_strand_id
1 'polypeptide(L)'
;WRTYSKVVLSAIFINMLAIASPIFTMNVYDRILPNKAIATLWVLALGIGAVILFDLLLKTARASLIDYAGRRADLRISYLLFEKVLNSSLSTRPGSTGEYASRVTQYEFVREFF
;
A
#
# COMPACT_ATOMS: atom_id res chain seq x y z
N TRP A 1 9.88 4.81 -14.43
CA TRP A 1 8.71 5.43 -15.08
C TRP A 1 7.66 4.41 -15.54
N ARG A 2 7.98 3.48 -16.46
CA ARG A 2 7.01 2.46 -16.95
C ARG A 2 6.30 1.64 -15.86
N THR A 3 6.98 1.27 -14.76
CA THR A 3 6.37 0.51 -13.66
C THR A 3 5.35 1.33 -12.87
N TYR A 4 5.66 2.60 -12.58
CA TYR A 4 4.74 3.49 -11.85
C TYR A 4 3.46 3.76 -12.64
N SER A 5 3.56 3.98 -13.96
CA SER A 5 2.39 4.15 -14.83
C SER A 5 1.47 2.92 -14.83
N LYS A 6 2.02 1.71 -14.79
CA LYS A 6 1.24 0.46 -14.70
C LYS A 6 0.48 0.37 -13.37
N VAL A 7 1.13 0.71 -12.25
CA VAL A 7 0.47 0.70 -10.92
C VAL A 7 -0.66 1.73 -10.86
N VAL A 8 -0.47 2.94 -11.41
CA VAL A 8 -1.50 3.98 -11.45
C VAL A 8 -2.68 3.55 -12.32
N LEU A 9 -2.42 3.00 -13.52
CA LEU A 9 -3.47 2.51 -14.40
C LEU A 9 -4.29 1.39 -13.75
N SER A 10 -3.63 0.41 -13.11
CA SER A 10 -4.32 -0.64 -12.36
C SER A 10 -5.18 -0.07 -11.23
N ALA A 11 -4.69 0.93 -10.49
CA ALA A 11 -5.45 1.55 -9.41
C ALA A 11 -6.71 2.27 -9.92
N ILE A 12 -6.67 2.92 -11.09
CA ILE A 12 -7.83 3.56 -11.72
C ILE A 12 -8.89 2.51 -12.07
N PHE A 13 -8.49 1.41 -12.73
CA PHE A 13 -9.42 0.34 -13.11
C PHE A 13 -10.06 -0.34 -11.89
N ILE A 14 -9.28 -0.62 -10.84
CA ILE A 14 -9.81 -1.20 -9.59
C ILE A 14 -10.87 -0.27 -8.98
N ASN A 15 -10.60 1.03 -8.90
CA ASN A 15 -11.56 1.98 -8.35
C ASN A 15 -12.83 2.07 -9.22
N MET A 16 -12.70 2.01 -10.55
CA MET A 16 -13.85 2.02 -11.44
C MET A 16 -14.73 0.77 -11.27
N LEU A 17 -14.11 -0.41 -11.12
CA LEU A 17 -14.82 -1.67 -10.85
C LEU A 17 -15.47 -1.69 -9.46
N ALA A 18 -14.87 -1.01 -8.47
CA ALA A 18 -15.46 -0.90 -7.13
C ALA A 18 -16.84 -0.22 -7.13
N ILE A 19 -17.10 0.70 -8.07
CA ILE A 19 -18.39 1.39 -8.24
C ILE A 19 -19.45 0.44 -8.84
N ALA A 20 -19.06 -0.61 -9.56
CA ALA A 20 -20.01 -1.53 -10.17
C ALA A 20 -20.82 -2.33 -9.13
N SER A 21 -20.24 -2.64 -7.96
CA SER A 21 -20.94 -3.36 -6.88
C SER A 21 -22.17 -2.61 -6.34
N PRO A 22 -22.06 -1.33 -5.89
CA PRO A 22 -23.23 -0.59 -5.43
C PRO A 22 -24.26 -0.34 -6.55
N ILE A 23 -23.83 -0.12 -7.80
CA ILE A 23 -24.75 0.00 -8.94
C ILE A 23 -25.53 -1.30 -9.17
N PHE A 24 -24.88 -2.45 -9.09
CA PHE A 24 -25.55 -3.75 -9.20
C PHE A 24 -26.58 -3.93 -8.09
N THR A 25 -26.19 -3.68 -6.84
CA THR A 25 -27.10 -3.77 -5.69
C THR A 25 -28.32 -2.88 -5.88
N MET A 26 -28.11 -1.61 -6.28
CA MET A 26 -29.20 -0.67 -6.56
C MET A 26 -30.13 -1.17 -7.66
N ASN A 27 -29.58 -1.67 -8.77
CA ASN A 27 -30.41 -2.23 -9.85
C ASN A 27 -31.22 -3.44 -9.37
N VAL A 28 -30.62 -4.35 -8.60
CA VAL A 28 -31.30 -5.53 -8.07
C VAL A 28 -32.49 -5.14 -7.18
N TYR A 29 -32.28 -4.21 -6.25
CA TYR A 29 -33.34 -3.74 -5.35
C TYR A 29 -34.42 -2.95 -6.08
N ASP A 30 -34.06 -1.98 -6.93
CA ASP A 30 -35.02 -1.06 -7.54
C ASP A 30 -35.80 -1.68 -8.69
N ARG A 31 -35.19 -2.59 -9.45
CA ARG A 31 -35.77 -3.11 -10.70
C ARG A 31 -36.08 -4.59 -10.67
N ILE A 32 -35.22 -5.43 -10.10
CA ILE A 32 -35.39 -6.89 -10.19
C ILE A 32 -36.31 -7.43 -9.09
N LEU A 33 -36.13 -6.96 -7.85
CA LEU A 33 -36.96 -7.38 -6.72
C LEU A 33 -38.46 -7.05 -6.93
N PRO A 34 -38.85 -5.84 -7.38
CA PRO A 34 -40.27 -5.52 -7.60
C PRO A 34 -40.85 -6.11 -8.89
N ASN A 35 -40.10 -6.14 -10.00
CA ASN A 35 -40.65 -6.63 -11.29
C ASN A 35 -40.57 -8.16 -11.45
N LYS A 36 -40.09 -8.90 -10.45
CA LYS A 36 -39.83 -10.36 -10.52
C LYS A 36 -39.08 -10.78 -11.79
N ALA A 37 -38.14 -9.94 -12.24
CA ALA A 37 -37.42 -10.12 -13.50
C ALA A 37 -36.24 -11.10 -13.34
N ILE A 38 -36.57 -12.38 -13.14
CA ILE A 38 -35.59 -13.46 -12.87
C ILE A 38 -34.60 -13.64 -14.03
N ALA A 39 -35.05 -13.44 -15.28
CA ALA A 39 -34.18 -13.53 -16.46
C ALA A 39 -33.05 -12.49 -16.45
N THR A 40 -33.34 -11.24 -16.08
CA THR A 40 -32.32 -10.18 -15.95
C THR A 40 -31.43 -10.36 -14.73
N LEU A 41 -31.94 -11.01 -13.67
CA LEU A 41 -31.17 -11.29 -12.45
C LEU A 41 -29.95 -12.16 -12.77
N TRP A 42 -30.14 -13.26 -13.50
CA TRP A 42 -29.05 -14.17 -13.85
C TRP A 42 -27.99 -13.51 -14.74
N VAL A 43 -28.40 -12.66 -15.68
CA VAL A 43 -27.46 -11.91 -16.55
C VAL A 43 -26.62 -10.93 -15.72
N LEU A 44 -27.26 -10.17 -14.83
CA LEU A 44 -26.55 -9.25 -13.95
C LEU A 44 -25.67 -9.98 -12.92
N ALA A 45 -26.11 -11.13 -12.41
CA ALA A 45 -25.34 -11.97 -11.50
C ALA A 45 -24.06 -12.50 -12.17
N LEU A 46 -24.14 -12.95 -13.43
CA LEU A 46 -22.95 -13.30 -14.21
C LEU A 46 -22.06 -12.08 -14.47
N GLY A 47 -22.67 -10.92 -14.77
CA GLY A 47 -21.93 -9.67 -14.96
C GLY A 47 -21.14 -9.24 -13.73
N ILE A 48 -21.76 -9.24 -12.54
CA ILE A 48 -21.07 -8.88 -11.30
C ILE A 48 -20.05 -9.95 -10.90
N GLY A 49 -20.31 -11.23 -11.19
CA GLY A 49 -19.34 -12.31 -11.00
C GLY A 49 -18.06 -12.07 -11.82
N ALA A 50 -18.19 -11.68 -13.09
CA ALA A 50 -17.06 -11.31 -13.92
C ALA A 50 -16.32 -10.08 -13.38
N VAL A 51 -17.06 -9.03 -12.96
CA VAL A 51 -16.47 -7.83 -12.35
C VAL A 51 -15.62 -8.19 -11.13
N ILE A 52 -16.13 -9.01 -10.22
CA ILE A 52 -15.41 -9.44 -9.00
C ILE A 52 -14.15 -10.23 -9.38
N LEU A 53 -14.23 -11.12 -10.37
CA LEU A 53 -13.08 -11.87 -10.85
C LEU A 53 -11.98 -10.93 -11.40
N PHE A 54 -12.36 -9.96 -12.23
CA PHE A 54 -11.42 -8.97 -12.78
C PHE A 54 -10.84 -8.06 -11.69
N ASP A 55 -11.66 -7.63 -10.72
CA ASP A 55 -11.21 -6.82 -9.59
C ASP A 55 -10.14 -7.56 -8.77
N LEU A 56 -10.35 -8.85 -8.49
CA LEU A 56 -9.37 -9.69 -7.81
C LEU A 56 -8.07 -9.82 -8.62
N LEU A 57 -8.14 -10.15 -9.91
CA LEU A 57 -6.97 -10.27 -10.77
C LEU A 57 -6.15 -8.97 -10.82
N LEU A 58 -6.83 -7.82 -10.96
CA LEU A 58 -6.17 -6.52 -11.00
C LEU A 58 -5.55 -6.13 -9.65
N LYS A 59 -6.24 -6.42 -8.53
CA LYS A 59 -5.70 -6.20 -7.18
C LYS A 59 -4.45 -7.06 -6.94
N THR A 60 -4.47 -8.33 -7.31
CA THR A 60 -3.31 -9.22 -7.19
C THR A 60 -2.16 -8.77 -8.08
N ALA A 61 -2.43 -8.42 -9.34
CA ALA A 61 -1.39 -7.89 -10.25
C ALA A 61 -0.77 -6.59 -9.72
N ARG A 62 -1.59 -5.68 -9.17
CA ARG A 62 -1.11 -4.45 -8.52
C ARG A 62 -0.25 -4.78 -7.30
N ALA A 63 -0.66 -5.72 -6.45
CA ALA A 63 0.11 -6.15 -5.29
C ALA A 63 1.50 -6.67 -5.71
N SER A 64 1.56 -7.57 -6.70
CA SER A 64 2.83 -8.10 -7.21
C SER A 64 3.74 -7.02 -7.81
N LEU A 65 3.17 -6.00 -8.47
CA LEU A 65 3.95 -4.86 -8.99
C LEU A 65 4.51 -3.98 -7.85
N ILE A 66 3.72 -3.77 -6.80
CA ILE A 66 4.14 -3.04 -5.60
C ILE A 66 5.22 -3.82 -4.85
N ASP A 67 5.07 -5.13 -4.68
CA ASP A 67 6.06 -5.99 -4.02
C ASP A 67 7.40 -5.98 -4.78
N TYR A 68 7.36 -6.05 -6.11
CA TYR A 68 8.56 -5.97 -6.94
C TYR A 68 9.23 -4.59 -6.84
N ALA A 69 8.45 -3.51 -6.79
CA ALA A 69 8.95 -2.16 -6.60
C ALA A 69 9.52 -1.95 -5.18
N GLY A 70 8.84 -2.49 -4.16
CA GLY A 70 9.24 -2.46 -2.75
C GLY A 70 10.55 -3.18 -2.54
N ARG A 71 10.73 -4.37 -3.10
CA ARG A 71 11.97 -5.15 -2.97
C ARG A 71 13.18 -4.46 -3.61
N ARG A 72 12.98 -3.75 -4.73
CA ARG A 72 14.05 -2.91 -5.32
C ARG A 72 14.33 -1.65 -4.51
N ALA A 73 13.32 -1.04 -3.92
CA ALA A 73 13.48 0.12 -3.06
C ALA A 73 14.24 -0.26 -1.78
N ASP A 74 13.88 -1.40 -1.19
CA ASP A 74 14.50 -1.94 0.03
C ASP A 74 15.99 -2.23 -0.17
N LEU A 75 16.38 -2.85 -1.29
CA LEU A 75 17.80 -3.06 -1.64
C LEU A 75 18.60 -1.76 -1.77
N ARG A 76 18.00 -0.69 -2.30
CA ARG A 76 18.65 0.63 -2.38
C ARG A 76 18.77 1.29 -1.01
N ILE A 77 17.72 1.19 -0.20
CA ILE A 77 17.69 1.75 1.14
C ILE A 77 18.69 1.01 2.04
N SER A 78 18.76 -0.32 1.96
CA SER A 78 19.79 -1.11 2.65
C SER A 78 21.20 -0.71 2.24
N TYR A 79 21.46 -0.47 0.95
CA TYR A 79 22.79 -0.04 0.50
C TYR A 79 23.17 1.34 1.06
N LEU A 80 22.23 2.30 1.01
CA LEU A 80 22.44 3.64 1.57
C LEU A 80 22.62 3.60 3.09
N LEU A 81 21.86 2.77 3.81
CA LEU A 81 22.02 2.56 5.24
C LEU A 81 23.37 1.91 5.56
N PHE A 82 23.77 0.90 4.82
CA PHE A 82 25.05 0.22 5.01
C PHE A 82 26.22 1.16 4.76
N GLU A 83 26.17 1.95 3.68
CA GLU A 83 27.16 2.98 3.38
C GLU A 83 27.21 4.07 4.46
N LYS A 84 26.04 4.52 4.96
CA LYS A 84 25.96 5.49 6.06
C LYS A 84 26.55 4.94 7.36
N VAL A 85 26.28 3.67 7.69
CA VAL A 85 26.78 3.01 8.91
C VAL A 85 28.29 2.76 8.84
N LEU A 86 28.80 2.31 7.69
CA LEU A 86 30.24 2.14 7.48
C LEU A 86 30.99 3.48 7.50
N ASN A 87 30.46 4.51 6.84
CA ASN A 87 31.05 5.86 6.93
C ASN A 87 30.92 6.46 8.33
N SER A 88 29.81 6.24 9.04
CA SER A 88 29.66 6.74 10.40
C SER A 88 30.63 6.05 11.36
N SER A 89 30.86 4.75 11.21
CA SER A 89 31.81 4.00 12.03
C SER A 89 33.27 4.43 11.81
N LEU A 90 33.63 4.87 10.60
CA LEU A 90 34.94 5.46 10.31
C LEU A 90 35.10 6.89 10.87
N SER A 91 34.00 7.62 11.09
CA SER A 91 34.01 8.97 11.68
C SER A 91 33.93 8.98 13.22
N THR A 92 33.52 7.87 13.84
CA THR A 92 33.39 7.75 15.30
C THR A 92 34.56 7.00 15.92
N ARG A 93 35.78 7.53 15.76
CA ARG A 93 36.85 7.29 16.73
C ARG A 93 37.11 8.56 17.54
N PRO A 94 36.22 8.93 18.49
CA PRO A 94 36.58 9.88 19.51
C PRO A 94 37.55 9.20 20.48
N GLY A 95 38.82 9.59 20.42
CA GLY A 95 39.69 9.44 21.57
C GLY A 95 39.16 10.33 22.69
N SER A 96 39.07 9.78 23.90
CA SER A 96 38.72 10.44 25.17
C SER A 96 37.31 10.15 25.69
N THR A 97 37.30 9.41 26.79
CA THR A 97 36.21 8.91 27.62
C THR A 97 35.49 9.98 28.46
N GLY A 98 35.65 11.28 28.16
CA GLY A 98 35.14 12.39 28.99
C GLY A 98 33.79 12.99 28.56
N GLU A 99 33.35 12.82 27.31
CA GLU A 99 32.19 13.55 26.75
C GLU A 99 30.83 12.89 27.01
N TYR A 100 30.83 11.62 27.45
CA TYR A 100 29.60 10.84 27.71
C TYR A 100 28.92 11.22 29.04
N ALA A 101 29.67 11.73 30.03
CA ALA A 101 29.11 12.09 31.33
C ALA A 101 28.19 13.33 31.27
N SER A 102 28.42 14.25 30.33
CA SER A 102 27.63 15.49 30.22
C SER A 102 26.31 15.31 29.48
N ARG A 103 26.12 14.22 28.73
CA ARG A 103 24.89 13.98 27.96
C ARG A 103 23.83 13.19 28.72
N VAL A 104 24.20 12.47 29.77
CA VAL A 104 23.26 11.69 30.59
C VAL A 104 22.40 12.60 31.48
N THR A 105 22.95 13.71 31.97
CA THR A 105 22.24 14.68 32.82
C THR A 105 21.23 15.56 32.08
N GLN A 106 21.23 15.59 30.74
CA GLN A 106 20.20 16.30 29.97
C GLN A 106 18.93 15.47 29.71
N TYR A 107 18.97 14.15 29.96
CA TYR A 107 17.82 13.27 29.72
C TYR A 107 16.83 13.22 30.89
N GLU A 108 17.26 13.55 32.12
CA GLU A 108 16.36 13.61 33.29
C GLU A 108 15.43 14.84 33.25
N PHE A 109 15.87 15.96 32.68
CA PHE A 109 15.10 17.20 32.67
C PHE A 109 13.86 17.16 31.75
N VAL A 110 13.86 16.31 30.72
CA VAL A 110 12.73 16.18 29.78
C VAL A 110 11.68 15.19 30.29
N ARG A 111 12.09 14.20 31.10
CA ARG A 111 11.18 13.19 31.65
C ARG A 111 10.27 13.75 32.75
N GLU A 112 10.62 14.87 33.36
CA GLU A 112 9.80 15.49 34.42
C GLU A 112 8.70 16.44 33.89
N PHE A 113 8.67 16.69 32.57
CA PHE A 113 7.67 17.55 31.93
C PHE A 113 6.58 16.80 31.13
N PHE A 114 6.70 15.48 30.96
CA PHE A 114 5.69 14.62 30.30
C PHE A 114 5.21 13.54 31.25
#